data_AF-A0A1I6B0H5-F1
#
_entry.id   AF-A0A1I6B0H5-F1
#
_cell.length_a   1.000
_cell.length_b   1.000
_cell.length_c   1.000
_cell.angle_alpha   90.00
_cell.angle_beta   90.00
_cell.angle_gamma   90.00
#
_symmetry.space_group_name_H-M   'P 1'
#
loop_
_entity.id
_entity.type
_entity.pdbx_description
1 polymer ?
#
loop_
_entity_poly.entity_id
_entity_poly.type
_entity_poly.pdbx_seq_one_letter_code
_entity_poly.pdbx_strand_id
1 'polypeptide(L)'
;MEAEIGHRFRNDMSMSDIIAAAATSSPVNPESPEHAAVVELGRGQLWWPRFERQTDRYGTVLLCTGPDGEDYASFESAPVGTRGQLVAVVLETRPSVHCGDLARGLAPTTPAVGEEITLGAGTVFTETDPDTGRPTAIGMAPDDGRDEDWLDPRALYRCHNQTVRLEFRAARHAEFRRSEDPPHAA
;
A
#
# COMPACT_ATOMS: atom_id res chain seq x y z
N MET A 1 7.73 66.56 16.19
CA MET A 1 6.53 67.26 15.74
C MET A 1 5.46 66.18 15.59
N GLU A 2 4.72 65.98 16.67
CA GLU A 2 3.64 64.99 16.81
C GLU A 2 2.36 65.50 16.13
N ALA A 3 1.54 64.60 15.59
CA ALA A 3 0.13 64.84 15.35
C ALA A 3 -0.65 63.52 15.47
N GLU A 4 -1.45 63.46 16.54
CA GLU A 4 -2.54 62.52 16.79
C GLU A 4 -3.61 62.57 15.69
N ILE A 5 -4.21 61.43 15.35
CA ILE A 5 -5.64 61.35 15.04
C ILE A 5 -6.18 60.08 15.69
N GLY A 6 -6.97 60.27 16.75
CA GLY A 6 -7.78 59.23 17.35
C GLY A 6 -9.12 59.06 16.63
N HIS A 7 -9.67 57.85 16.66
CA HIS A 7 -11.11 57.70 16.74
C HIS A 7 -11.47 56.48 17.59
N ARG A 8 -12.13 56.78 18.71
CA ARG A 8 -12.87 55.82 19.54
C ARG A 8 -14.10 55.35 18.77
N PHE A 9 -14.39 54.06 18.84
CA PHE A 9 -15.76 53.55 18.98
C PHE A 9 -15.71 52.29 19.86
N ARG A 10 -16.19 52.44 21.11
CA ARG A 10 -16.81 51.34 21.85
C ARG A 10 -18.29 51.40 21.47
N ASN A 11 -18.94 50.29 21.16
CA ASN A 11 -19.86 49.66 22.09
C ASN A 11 -20.53 48.40 21.50
N ASP A 12 -20.73 47.44 22.39
CA ASP A 12 -21.84 46.49 22.46
C ASP A 12 -22.23 45.68 21.22
N MET A 13 -21.82 44.40 21.24
CA MET A 13 -22.71 43.34 20.76
C MET A 13 -22.98 42.36 21.90
N SER A 14 -24.27 42.24 22.18
CA SER A 14 -24.91 41.51 23.28
C SER A 14 -24.83 40.00 23.11
N MET A 15 -24.86 39.29 24.23
CA MET A 15 -24.73 37.84 24.38
C MET A 15 -26.02 37.06 24.00
N SER A 16 -26.85 37.60 23.08
CA SER A 16 -28.20 37.11 22.78
C SER A 16 -28.42 36.57 21.36
N ASP A 17 -27.44 36.66 20.46
CA ASP A 17 -27.59 36.15 19.07
C ASP A 17 -27.20 34.66 18.91
N ILE A 18 -27.17 33.94 20.03
CA ILE A 18 -27.12 32.49 20.09
C ILE A 18 -28.57 31.98 20.14
N ILE A 19 -29.14 31.59 18.98
CA ILE A 19 -30.06 30.43 18.74
C ILE A 19 -31.21 30.70 17.72
N ALA A 20 -31.23 29.82 16.71
CA ALA A 20 -32.37 29.30 15.92
C ALA A 20 -32.98 30.11 14.76
N ALA A 21 -32.60 29.72 13.54
CA ALA A 21 -33.56 29.39 12.48
C ALA A 21 -32.96 28.32 11.56
N ALA A 22 -33.65 27.19 11.51
CA ALA A 22 -33.28 25.96 10.82
C ALA A 22 -33.77 25.94 9.35
N ALA A 23 -33.22 24.97 8.61
CA ALA A 23 -33.78 24.37 7.40
C ALA A 23 -33.60 25.11 6.06
N THR A 24 -32.44 24.90 5.45
CA THR A 24 -32.35 24.34 4.09
C THR A 24 -31.15 23.42 4.01
N SER A 25 -31.34 22.19 4.49
CA SER A 25 -30.43 21.08 4.23
C SER A 25 -30.61 20.63 2.79
N SER A 26 -29.74 21.10 1.89
CA SER A 26 -29.41 20.32 0.70
C SER A 26 -28.73 19.04 1.17
N PRO A 27 -29.09 17.85 0.66
CA PRO A 27 -28.39 16.63 1.02
C PRO A 27 -26.95 16.75 0.53
N VAL A 28 -26.01 16.93 1.47
CA VAL A 28 -24.63 16.52 1.24
C VAL A 28 -24.72 15.03 0.92
N ASN A 29 -24.39 14.71 -0.32
CA ASN A 29 -24.26 13.33 -0.77
C ASN A 29 -23.08 12.73 0.01
N PRO A 30 -23.25 11.72 0.90
CA PRO A 30 -22.14 11.10 1.62
C PRO A 30 -21.48 10.00 0.78
N GLU A 31 -21.22 10.26 -0.50
CA GLU A 31 -20.58 9.32 -1.40
C GLU A 31 -19.18 9.80 -1.76
N SER A 32 -18.23 9.60 -0.84
CA SER A 32 -16.82 9.49 -1.17
C SER A 32 -16.16 8.56 -0.15
N PRO A 33 -16.01 7.26 -0.47
CA PRO A 33 -15.42 6.28 0.42
C PRO A 33 -13.89 6.52 0.44
N GLU A 34 -13.22 6.31 1.57
CA GLU A 34 -12.24 5.21 1.61
C GLU A 34 -10.78 5.45 1.18
N HIS A 35 -10.21 6.65 1.24
CA HIS A 35 -8.75 6.75 1.09
C HIS A 35 -8.03 6.20 2.34
N ALA A 36 -7.60 4.93 2.28
CA ALA A 36 -6.41 4.42 2.95
C ALA A 36 -5.20 5.26 2.53
N ALA A 37 -4.24 5.50 3.43
CA ALA A 37 -3.01 6.19 3.03
C ALA A 37 -2.25 5.30 2.03
N VAL A 38 -2.07 5.82 0.81
CA VAL A 38 -1.31 5.16 -0.26
C VAL A 38 0.11 5.72 -0.25
N VAL A 39 1.10 4.83 -0.15
CA VAL A 39 2.53 5.17 -0.20
C VAL A 39 3.10 4.54 -1.46
N GLU A 40 3.64 5.36 -2.37
CA GLU A 40 4.43 4.85 -3.50
C GLU A 40 5.79 4.37 -2.98
N LEU A 41 6.09 3.09 -3.20
CA LEU A 41 7.33 2.44 -2.74
C LEU A 41 8.44 2.50 -3.80
N GLY A 42 8.05 2.58 -5.08
CA GLY A 42 9.00 2.65 -6.18
C GLY A 42 8.38 2.25 -7.51
N ARG A 43 9.19 2.32 -8.57
CA ARG A 43 8.83 1.88 -9.91
C ARG A 43 9.95 1.03 -10.49
N GLY A 44 9.60 0.02 -11.25
CA GLY A 44 10.57 -0.86 -11.89
C GLY A 44 9.92 -2.13 -12.42
N GLN A 45 10.73 -3.02 -12.96
CA GLN A 45 10.26 -4.35 -13.36
C GLN A 45 10.07 -5.19 -12.10
N LEU A 46 8.91 -5.81 -11.93
CA LEU A 46 8.63 -6.61 -10.75
C LEU A 46 9.21 -8.03 -10.88
N TRP A 47 9.98 -8.40 -9.86
CA TRP A 47 10.62 -9.70 -9.71
C TRP A 47 10.50 -10.17 -8.25
N TRP A 48 10.93 -11.39 -7.97
CA TRP A 48 11.08 -11.92 -6.61
C TRP A 48 12.37 -12.73 -6.51
N PRO A 49 12.99 -12.79 -5.32
CA PRO A 49 14.18 -13.60 -5.12
C PRO A 49 13.94 -15.07 -5.46
N ARG A 50 14.93 -15.72 -6.07
CA ARG A 50 14.84 -17.12 -6.50
C ARG A 50 14.48 -18.08 -5.36
N PHE A 51 14.95 -17.81 -4.15
CA PHE A 51 14.71 -18.65 -2.98
C PHE A 51 13.23 -18.68 -2.58
N GLU A 52 12.44 -17.65 -2.88
CA GLU A 52 11.01 -17.61 -2.55
C GLU A 52 10.23 -18.75 -3.20
N ARG A 53 10.59 -19.10 -4.44
CA ARG A 53 10.04 -20.26 -5.15
C ARG A 53 10.61 -21.58 -4.64
N GLN A 54 11.81 -21.59 -4.06
CA GLN A 54 12.43 -22.83 -3.55
C GLN A 54 11.87 -23.24 -2.19
N THR A 55 11.40 -22.27 -1.41
CA THR A 55 10.79 -22.50 -0.09
C THR A 55 9.27 -22.36 -0.09
N ASP A 56 8.66 -22.10 -1.26
CA ASP A 56 7.23 -21.85 -1.41
C ASP A 56 6.66 -20.73 -0.52
N ARG A 57 7.54 -19.85 -0.01
CA ARG A 57 7.16 -18.77 0.89
C ARG A 57 6.47 -17.64 0.12
N TYR A 58 7.01 -17.27 -1.04
CA TYR A 58 6.57 -16.11 -1.82
C TYR A 58 6.35 -14.86 -0.95
N GLY A 59 7.29 -14.56 -0.06
CA GLY A 59 7.17 -13.50 0.94
C GLY A 59 7.56 -12.12 0.46
N THR A 60 8.48 -12.00 -0.49
CA THR A 60 9.06 -10.73 -0.92
C THR A 60 9.07 -10.55 -2.44
N VAL A 61 9.10 -9.28 -2.86
CA VAL A 61 9.34 -8.82 -4.23
C VAL A 61 10.44 -7.77 -4.25
N LEU A 62 11.04 -7.59 -5.42
CA LEU A 62 12.03 -6.56 -5.71
C LEU A 62 11.68 -5.84 -7.02
N LEU A 63 12.20 -4.62 -7.19
CA LEU A 63 12.01 -3.83 -8.41
C LEU A 63 13.34 -3.60 -9.10
N CYS A 64 13.48 -4.09 -10.33
CA CYS A 64 14.64 -3.80 -11.16
C CYS A 64 14.47 -2.44 -11.88
N THR A 65 15.43 -1.54 -11.72
CA THR A 65 15.37 -0.14 -12.21
C THR A 65 16.34 0.17 -13.35
N GLY A 66 17.35 -0.68 -13.58
CA GLY A 66 18.34 -0.51 -14.65
C GLY A 66 17.89 -1.05 -16.02
N PRO A 67 18.52 -0.62 -17.14
CA PRO A 67 18.20 -1.09 -18.49
C PRO A 67 18.41 -2.61 -18.65
N ASP A 68 19.38 -3.17 -17.93
CA ASP A 68 19.72 -4.59 -17.93
C ASP A 68 19.21 -5.33 -16.69
N GLY A 69 18.44 -4.67 -15.82
CA GLY A 69 17.94 -5.25 -14.58
C GLY A 69 19.01 -5.44 -13.48
N GLU A 70 20.17 -4.82 -13.63
CA GLU A 70 21.30 -4.93 -12.69
C GLU A 70 21.16 -4.05 -11.44
N ASP A 71 20.30 -3.02 -11.52
CA ASP A 71 20.01 -2.13 -10.39
C ASP A 71 18.66 -2.44 -9.75
N TYR A 72 18.58 -2.29 -8.43
CA TYR A 72 17.37 -2.47 -7.65
C TYR A 72 16.89 -1.16 -7.01
N ALA A 73 15.57 -1.00 -6.92
CA ALA A 73 14.98 0.03 -6.08
C ALA A 73 15.35 -0.23 -4.61
N SER A 74 15.58 0.85 -3.85
CA SER A 74 15.71 0.77 -2.40
C SER A 74 14.38 1.05 -1.73
N PHE A 75 14.07 0.26 -0.71
CA PHE A 75 12.89 0.37 0.13
C PHE A 75 13.19 0.98 1.51
N GLU A 76 14.23 1.83 1.60
CA GLU A 76 14.62 2.52 2.85
C GLU A 76 13.47 3.35 3.48
N SER A 77 12.56 3.86 2.66
CA SER A 77 11.39 4.62 3.09
C SER A 77 10.12 3.79 3.26
N ALA A 78 10.20 2.46 3.12
CA ALA A 78 9.02 1.60 3.27
C ALA A 78 8.48 1.69 4.71
N PRO A 79 7.14 1.67 4.90
CA PRO A 79 6.52 1.82 6.21
C PRO A 79 6.57 0.51 7.04
N VAL A 80 7.76 -0.05 7.24
CA VAL A 80 8.01 -1.33 7.94
C VAL A 80 7.26 -1.42 9.27
N GLY A 81 6.65 -2.58 9.52
CA GLY A 81 5.82 -2.84 10.70
C GLY A 81 4.37 -2.32 10.58
N THR A 82 4.03 -1.64 9.48
CA THR A 82 2.66 -1.19 9.23
C THR A 82 1.84 -2.29 8.55
N ARG A 83 0.60 -2.45 8.99
CA ARG A 83 -0.36 -3.38 8.37
C ARG A 83 -1.04 -2.75 7.17
N GLY A 84 -1.21 -3.51 6.10
CA GLY A 84 -1.87 -3.03 4.89
C GLY A 84 -1.85 -4.05 3.75
N GLN A 85 -1.91 -3.52 2.52
CA GLN A 85 -1.84 -4.29 1.29
C GLN A 85 -0.68 -3.80 0.43
N LEU A 86 0.01 -4.75 -0.20
CA LEU A 86 1.00 -4.46 -1.24
C LEU A 86 0.33 -4.59 -2.60
N VAL A 87 0.36 -3.52 -3.40
CA VAL A 87 -0.35 -3.44 -4.68
C VAL A 87 0.62 -3.05 -5.78
N ALA A 88 0.61 -3.79 -6.88
CA ALA A 88 1.34 -3.45 -8.10
C ALA A 88 0.39 -2.79 -9.10
N VAL A 89 0.66 -1.55 -9.47
CA VAL A 89 -0.04 -0.84 -10.55
C VAL A 89 0.76 -1.00 -11.83
N VAL A 90 0.19 -1.66 -12.84
CA VAL A 90 0.89 -1.95 -14.09
C VAL A 90 1.07 -0.67 -14.90
N LEU A 91 2.32 -0.29 -15.18
CA LEU A 91 2.65 0.89 -16.00
C LEU A 91 2.89 0.50 -17.45
N GLU A 92 3.58 -0.60 -17.68
CA GLU A 92 3.88 -1.11 -19.02
C GLU A 92 3.89 -2.64 -19.02
N THR A 93 3.34 -3.22 -20.09
CA THR A 93 3.30 -4.66 -20.26
C THR A 93 4.46 -5.16 -21.12
N ARG A 94 5.05 -6.29 -20.74
CA ARG A 94 6.09 -6.99 -21.49
C ARG A 94 5.70 -8.45 -21.73
N PRO A 95 6.13 -9.06 -22.85
CA PRO A 95 5.98 -10.49 -23.03
C PRO A 95 6.60 -11.25 -21.86
N SER A 96 5.80 -12.07 -21.17
CA SER A 96 6.35 -12.97 -20.16
C SER A 96 7.04 -14.14 -20.85
N VAL A 97 8.34 -14.31 -20.58
CA VAL A 97 9.13 -15.46 -21.04
C VAL A 97 9.09 -16.62 -20.04
N HIS A 98 8.40 -16.46 -18.91
CA HIS A 98 8.29 -17.51 -17.89
C HIS A 98 7.25 -18.54 -18.33
N CYS A 99 7.53 -19.83 -18.13
CA CYS A 99 6.56 -20.91 -18.39
C CYS A 99 5.49 -21.07 -17.30
N GLY A 100 5.43 -20.14 -16.33
CA GLY A 100 4.67 -20.29 -15.10
C GLY A 100 5.19 -21.36 -14.14
N ASP A 101 4.33 -21.76 -13.20
CA ASP A 101 4.50 -22.92 -12.33
C ASP A 101 3.53 -24.03 -12.76
N LEU A 102 4.02 -24.95 -13.59
CA LEU A 102 3.21 -26.06 -14.11
C LEU A 102 2.75 -27.03 -13.00
N ALA A 103 3.51 -27.19 -11.92
CA ALA A 103 3.13 -28.07 -10.82
C ALA A 103 1.94 -27.51 -10.04
N ARG A 104 1.85 -26.18 -9.97
CA ARG A 104 0.77 -25.44 -9.31
C ARG A 104 -0.35 -24.99 -10.27
N GLY A 105 -0.25 -25.32 -11.56
CA GLY A 105 -1.21 -24.90 -12.59
C GLY A 105 -1.27 -23.38 -12.79
N LEU A 106 -0.17 -22.68 -12.49
CA LEU A 106 -0.06 -21.23 -12.61
C LEU A 106 0.59 -20.90 -13.94
N ALA A 107 -0.12 -20.18 -14.80
CA ALA A 107 0.43 -19.64 -16.04
C ALA A 107 0.49 -18.11 -15.94
N PRO A 108 1.54 -17.45 -16.47
CA PRO A 108 1.55 -16.01 -16.58
C PRO A 108 0.40 -15.58 -17.50
N THR A 109 -0.33 -14.56 -17.09
CA THR A 109 -1.27 -13.88 -17.97
C THR A 109 -0.84 -12.42 -18.08
N THR A 110 -0.92 -11.86 -19.28
CA THR A 110 -0.55 -10.46 -19.50
C THR A 110 -1.61 -9.56 -18.86
N PRO A 111 -1.26 -8.70 -17.90
CA PRO A 111 -2.20 -7.78 -17.29
C PRO A 111 -2.49 -6.59 -18.23
N ALA A 112 -3.49 -5.78 -17.90
CA ALA A 112 -3.74 -4.53 -18.61
C ALA A 112 -2.87 -3.39 -18.03
N VAL A 113 -2.48 -2.42 -18.87
CA VAL A 113 -1.87 -1.18 -18.38
C VAL A 113 -2.89 -0.42 -17.52
N GLY A 114 -2.45 0.05 -16.35
CA GLY A 114 -3.28 0.68 -15.33
C GLY A 114 -3.98 -0.31 -14.40
N GLU A 115 -3.87 -1.62 -14.63
CA GLU A 115 -4.44 -2.62 -13.73
C GLU A 115 -3.74 -2.58 -12.37
N GLU A 116 -4.54 -2.60 -11.30
CA GLU A 116 -4.05 -2.69 -9.93
C GLU A 116 -4.16 -4.14 -9.46
N ILE A 117 -3.04 -4.75 -9.12
CA ILE A 117 -2.96 -6.15 -8.72
C ILE A 117 -2.46 -6.21 -7.28
N THR A 118 -3.33 -6.63 -6.37
CA THR A 118 -2.95 -6.88 -4.98
C THR A 118 -2.06 -8.11 -4.90
N LEU A 119 -0.82 -7.92 -4.43
CA LEU A 119 0.16 -8.99 -4.26
C LEU A 119 -0.04 -9.72 -2.94
N GLY A 120 -0.46 -9.03 -1.89
CA GLY A 120 -0.68 -9.64 -0.58
C GLY A 120 -1.12 -8.63 0.47
N ALA A 121 -1.52 -9.14 1.63
CA ALA A 121 -1.97 -8.36 2.77
C ALA A 121 -1.31 -8.87 4.04
N GLY A 122 -1.07 -7.96 4.98
CA GLY A 122 -0.37 -8.29 6.23
C GLY A 122 0.47 -7.14 6.75
N THR A 123 1.51 -7.48 7.50
CA THR A 123 2.49 -6.52 8.04
C THR A 123 3.67 -6.40 7.09
N VAL A 124 3.99 -5.18 6.67
CA VAL A 124 5.09 -4.95 5.71
C VAL A 124 6.46 -5.10 6.38
N PHE A 125 7.38 -5.75 5.68
CA PHE A 125 8.78 -5.89 6.08
C PHE A 125 9.71 -5.72 4.87
N THR A 126 11.00 -5.57 5.11
CA THR A 126 12.03 -5.48 4.06
C THR A 126 13.15 -6.47 4.31
N GLU A 127 13.77 -6.97 3.25
CA GLU A 127 15.00 -7.76 3.33
C GLU A 127 16.16 -6.98 2.74
N THR A 128 17.28 -7.01 3.48
CA THR A 128 18.51 -6.33 3.11
C THR A 128 19.36 -7.23 2.24
N ASP A 129 19.78 -6.72 1.09
CA ASP A 129 20.76 -7.37 0.25
C ASP A 129 22.13 -7.41 0.97
N PRO A 130 22.74 -8.60 1.12
CA PRO A 130 23.95 -8.76 1.92
C PRO A 130 25.20 -8.11 1.28
N ASP A 131 25.22 -7.94 -0.04
CA ASP A 131 26.36 -7.41 -0.77
C ASP A 131 26.39 -5.88 -0.74
N THR A 132 25.20 -5.26 -0.82
CA THR A 132 25.03 -3.81 -0.86
C THR A 132 24.66 -3.19 0.50
N GLY A 133 24.14 -3.99 1.43
CA GLY A 133 23.66 -3.52 2.74
C GLY A 133 22.38 -2.70 2.66
N ARG A 134 21.65 -2.72 1.54
CA ARG A 134 20.44 -1.92 1.30
C ARG A 134 19.19 -2.79 1.30
N PRO A 135 18.03 -2.28 1.76
CA PRO A 135 16.75 -2.99 1.66
C PRO A 135 16.26 -2.99 0.20
N THR A 136 16.55 -4.04 -0.54
CA THR A 136 16.22 -4.17 -1.98
C THR A 136 14.98 -5.02 -2.24
N ALA A 137 14.49 -5.72 -1.21
CA ALA A 137 13.27 -6.51 -1.29
C ALA A 137 12.27 -6.05 -0.21
N ILE A 138 11.00 -6.09 -0.57
CA ILE A 138 9.88 -5.75 0.32
C ILE A 138 8.87 -6.89 0.32
N GLY A 139 8.31 -7.20 1.48
CA GLY A 139 7.41 -8.32 1.65
C GLY A 139 6.25 -8.03 2.59
N MET A 140 5.34 -9.00 2.66
CA MET A 140 4.16 -8.97 3.53
C MET A 140 4.15 -10.22 4.42
N ALA A 141 4.17 -10.04 5.73
CA ALA A 141 3.98 -11.11 6.69
C ALA A 141 2.47 -11.25 6.95
N PRO A 142 1.83 -12.38 6.59
CA PRO A 142 0.40 -12.56 6.75
C PRO A 142 0.04 -12.76 8.23
N ASP A 143 -1.18 -12.35 8.60
CA ASP A 143 -1.65 -12.41 9.99
C ASP A 143 -2.49 -13.67 10.29
N ASP A 144 -2.59 -14.59 9.34
CA ASP A 144 -3.38 -15.83 9.42
C ASP A 144 -2.54 -17.06 9.81
N GLY A 145 -1.23 -16.87 10.04
CA GLY A 145 -0.32 -17.92 10.50
C GLY A 145 0.13 -18.92 9.44
N ARG A 146 -0.15 -18.68 8.14
CA ARG A 146 0.40 -19.51 7.07
C ARG A 146 1.91 -19.35 6.92
N ASP A 147 2.59 -20.43 6.56
CA ASP A 147 4.02 -20.52 6.32
C ASP A 147 4.39 -20.39 4.84
N GLU A 148 3.44 -20.65 3.94
CA GLU A 148 3.59 -20.58 2.48
C GLU A 148 2.71 -19.49 1.84
N ASP A 149 3.04 -19.11 0.61
CA ASP A 149 2.27 -18.21 -0.25
C ASP A 149 1.87 -16.88 0.41
N TRP A 150 2.81 -16.26 1.14
CA TRP A 150 2.62 -14.99 1.84
C TRP A 150 2.12 -13.87 0.92
N LEU A 151 2.60 -13.84 -0.31
CA LEU A 151 2.01 -13.11 -1.44
C LEU A 151 1.27 -14.10 -2.36
N ASP A 152 0.21 -13.65 -3.03
CA ASP A 152 -0.56 -14.44 -3.99
C ASP A 152 0.30 -14.82 -5.20
N PRO A 153 0.64 -16.12 -5.37
CA PRO A 153 1.46 -16.56 -6.49
C PRO A 153 0.84 -16.26 -7.84
N ARG A 154 -0.51 -16.27 -7.97
CA ARG A 154 -1.18 -15.89 -9.22
C ARG A 154 -0.90 -14.44 -9.54
N ALA A 155 -1.03 -13.54 -8.58
CA ALA A 155 -0.71 -12.12 -8.74
C ALA A 155 0.76 -11.92 -9.14
N LEU A 156 1.69 -12.63 -8.48
CA LEU A 156 3.12 -12.59 -8.81
C LEU A 156 3.39 -13.01 -10.26
N TYR A 157 2.86 -14.15 -10.71
CA TYR A 157 3.05 -14.59 -12.09
C TYR A 157 2.42 -13.67 -13.13
N ARG A 158 1.37 -12.92 -12.78
CA ARG A 158 0.78 -11.89 -13.65
C ARG A 158 1.65 -10.64 -13.74
N CYS A 159 2.29 -10.24 -12.65
CA CYS A 159 3.14 -9.06 -12.60
C CYS A 159 4.62 -9.32 -12.97
N HIS A 160 5.02 -10.58 -13.09
CA HIS A 160 6.41 -10.94 -13.38
C HIS A 160 6.91 -10.28 -14.66
N ASN A 161 8.07 -9.61 -14.55
CA ASN A 161 8.73 -8.90 -15.65
C ASN A 161 7.92 -7.74 -16.25
N GLN A 162 6.81 -7.35 -15.62
CA GLN A 162 6.04 -6.17 -16.00
C GLN A 162 6.64 -4.93 -15.32
N THR A 163 6.61 -3.78 -15.98
CA THR A 163 6.99 -2.52 -15.33
C THR A 163 5.81 -2.03 -14.51
N VAL A 164 6.02 -1.86 -13.21
CA VAL A 164 4.96 -1.49 -12.26
C VAL A 164 5.36 -0.28 -11.43
N ARG A 165 4.36 0.41 -10.88
CA ARG A 165 4.48 1.22 -9.67
C ARG A 165 4.02 0.37 -8.49
N LEU A 166 4.90 0.17 -7.52
CA LEU A 166 4.55 -0.56 -6.31
C LEU A 166 4.01 0.42 -5.26
N GLU A 167 2.88 0.07 -4.67
CA GLU A 167 2.18 0.87 -3.67
C GLU A 167 1.94 0.05 -2.42
N PHE A 168 2.05 0.70 -1.26
CA PHE A 168 1.52 0.20 -0.01
C PHE A 168 0.25 0.95 0.35
N ARG A 169 -0.82 0.22 0.66
CA ARG A 169 -2.11 0.77 1.08
C ARG A 169 -2.35 0.41 2.53
N ALA A 170 -2.23 1.37 3.43
CA ALA A 170 -2.34 1.14 4.87
C ALA A 170 -3.77 0.70 5.26
N ALA A 171 -3.89 -0.33 6.09
CA ALA A 171 -5.18 -0.76 6.62
C ALA A 171 -5.77 0.34 7.52
N ARG A 172 -7.10 0.52 7.48
CA ARG A 172 -7.76 1.47 8.38
C ARG A 172 -7.83 0.88 9.79
N HIS A 173 -7.57 1.71 10.80
CA HIS A 173 -7.64 1.33 12.22
C HIS A 173 -8.97 0.67 12.66
N ALA A 174 -10.05 0.79 11.88
CA ALA A 174 -11.38 0.30 12.24
C ALA A 174 -11.65 -1.17 11.84
N GLU A 175 -10.83 -1.79 10.99
CA GLU A 175 -11.20 -3.08 10.37
C GLU A 175 -10.89 -4.33 11.21
N PHE A 176 -10.15 -4.21 12.33
CA PHE A 176 -9.59 -5.41 12.97
C PHE A 176 -9.87 -5.62 14.47
N ARG A 177 -10.76 -4.85 15.11
CA ARG A 177 -11.21 -5.12 16.49
C ARG A 177 -12.14 -6.36 16.64
N ARG A 178 -12.12 -7.34 15.74
CA ARG A 178 -13.03 -8.50 15.78
C ARG A 178 -12.40 -9.84 16.17
N SER A 179 -11.11 -9.88 16.52
CA SER A 179 -10.41 -11.15 16.79
C SER A 179 -9.83 -11.28 18.20
N GLU A 180 -10.27 -10.44 19.14
CA GLU A 180 -9.91 -10.59 20.57
C GLU A 180 -11.17 -10.68 21.42
N ASP A 181 -11.89 -11.80 21.31
CA ASP A 181 -12.73 -12.29 22.41
C ASP A 181 -12.04 -13.53 23.00
N PRO A 182 -11.50 -13.47 24.23
CA PRO A 182 -11.00 -14.66 24.90
C PRO A 182 -12.19 -15.57 25.23
N PRO A 183 -12.09 -16.90 25.04
CA PRO A 183 -13.14 -17.81 25.47
C PRO A 183 -13.31 -17.68 26.99
N HIS A 184 -14.51 -17.26 27.38
CA HIS A 184 -14.96 -17.14 28.75
C HIS A 184 -14.86 -18.52 29.43
N ALA A 185 -14.09 -18.59 30.50
CA ALA A 185 -14.03 -19.75 31.37
C ALA A 185 -15.39 -19.99 32.04
N ALA A 186 -15.86 -21.24 32.02
CA ALA A 186 -16.83 -21.79 32.96
C ALA A 186 -16.56 -23.30 33.13
#